data_AF-I3SPY6-F1
#
_entry.id   AF-I3SPY6-F1
#
_cell.length_a   1.000
_cell.length_b   1.000
_cell.length_c   1.000
_cell.angle_alpha   90.00
_cell.angle_beta   90.00
_cell.angle_gamma   90.00
#
_symmetry.space_group_name_H-M   'P 1'
#
loop_
_entity.id
_entity.type
_entity.pdbx_description
1 polymer ?
#
loop_
_entity_poly.entity_id
_entity_poly.type
_entity_poly.pdbx_seq_one_letter_code
_entity_poly.pdbx_strand_id
1 'polypeptide(L)'
;MLSRITKGTTYTPAKLPPQPLKLWAYEGSPFCKLVREVLVELELPHILYSCARGSSKRHILYQRTGHFQAPFLEDPNTGIEMFESADIIEYLRTIYALQ
;
A
#
# COMPACT_ATOMS: atom_id res chain seq x y z
N MET A 1 -3.62 26.02 -5.86
CA MET A 1 -3.37 25.08 -6.98
C MET A 1 -3.26 23.67 -6.37
N LEU A 2 -4.11 22.72 -6.78
CA LEU A 2 -4.16 21.37 -6.17
C LEU A 2 -3.06 20.49 -6.79
N SER A 3 -1.91 20.36 -6.13
CA SER A 3 -0.70 19.72 -6.65
C SER A 3 -0.81 18.22 -6.98
N ARG A 4 -1.95 17.56 -6.68
CA ARG A 4 -2.15 16.11 -6.87
C ARG A 4 -3.52 15.75 -7.46
N ILE A 5 -4.15 16.64 -8.24
CA ILE A 5 -5.54 16.45 -8.74
C ILE A 5 -5.72 15.15 -9.57
N THR A 6 -4.67 14.70 -10.25
CA THR A 6 -4.69 13.49 -11.10
C THR A 6 -4.27 12.22 -10.37
N LYS A 7 -3.78 12.31 -9.13
CA LYS A 7 -3.25 11.14 -8.41
C LYS A 7 -4.37 10.41 -7.68
N GLY A 8 -4.49 9.11 -7.92
CA GLY A 8 -5.59 8.28 -7.41
C GLY A 8 -6.94 8.51 -8.10
N THR A 9 -6.97 9.23 -9.24
CA THR A 9 -8.19 9.51 -10.01
C THR A 9 -8.15 9.03 -11.46
N THR A 10 -7.02 8.45 -11.88
CA THR A 10 -6.80 7.88 -13.21
C THR A 10 -6.70 6.37 -13.15
N TYR A 11 -7.17 5.68 -14.18
CA TYR A 11 -6.99 4.24 -14.34
C TYR A 11 -5.70 3.92 -15.10
N THR A 12 -4.97 2.90 -14.63
CA THR A 12 -3.83 2.27 -15.31
C THR A 12 -4.10 0.77 -15.42
N PRO A 13 -4.11 0.17 -16.63
CA PRO A 13 -4.27 -1.27 -16.78
C PRO A 13 -3.28 -2.07 -15.94
N ALA A 14 -3.78 -3.09 -15.25
CA ALA A 14 -2.97 -3.92 -14.36
C ALA A 14 -3.35 -5.40 -14.44
N LYS A 15 -2.38 -6.26 -14.18
CA LYS A 15 -2.59 -7.69 -13.94
C LYS A 15 -3.20 -7.86 -12.56
N LEU A 16 -4.41 -8.41 -12.49
CA LEU A 16 -5.07 -8.62 -11.20
C LEU A 16 -4.37 -9.75 -10.41
N PRO A 17 -4.01 -9.53 -9.13
CA PRO A 17 -3.46 -10.58 -8.30
C PRO A 17 -4.52 -11.63 -7.93
N PRO A 18 -4.18 -12.93 -7.87
CA PRO A 18 -5.10 -13.97 -7.42
C PRO A 18 -5.60 -13.79 -5.98
N GLN A 19 -4.76 -13.25 -5.09
CA GLN A 19 -5.10 -12.96 -3.70
C GLN A 19 -4.94 -11.47 -3.41
N PRO A 20 -5.81 -10.87 -2.56
CA PRO A 20 -5.72 -9.45 -2.24
C PRO A 20 -4.42 -9.15 -1.50
N LEU A 21 -3.80 -8.02 -1.86
CA LEU A 21 -2.64 -7.47 -1.15
C LEU A 21 -3.03 -7.06 0.27
N LYS A 22 -2.07 -6.96 1.19
CA LYS A 22 -2.33 -6.44 2.55
C LYS A 22 -1.55 -5.15 2.74
N LEU A 23 -2.27 -4.05 2.98
CA LEU A 23 -1.66 -2.76 3.26
C LEU A 23 -1.90 -2.37 4.72
N TRP A 24 -0.84 -2.27 5.51
CA TRP A 24 -0.88 -1.67 6.84
C TRP A 24 -0.62 -0.19 6.72
N ALA A 25 -1.63 0.61 7.03
CA ALA A 25 -1.61 2.04 6.78
C ALA A 25 -2.11 2.83 7.97
N TYR A 26 -1.52 4.01 8.15
CA TYR A 26 -2.09 5.05 9.00
C TYR A 26 -2.72 6.12 8.12
N GLU A 27 -4.00 6.40 8.32
CA GLU A 27 -4.78 7.28 7.44
C GLU A 27 -4.17 8.68 7.30
N GLY A 28 -3.73 9.27 8.42
CA GLY A 28 -3.10 10.59 8.47
C GLY A 28 -1.66 10.63 7.94
N SER A 29 -1.08 9.52 7.51
CA SER A 29 0.26 9.50 6.92
C SER A 29 0.22 9.90 5.44
N PRO A 30 0.97 10.95 5.01
CA PRO A 30 1.06 11.32 3.60
C PRO A 30 1.69 10.19 2.76
N PHE A 31 2.62 9.42 3.32
CA PHE A 31 3.25 8.28 2.63
C PHE A 31 2.26 7.15 2.36
N CYS A 32 1.36 6.85 3.30
CA CYS A 32 0.28 5.89 3.07
C CYS A 32 -0.70 6.38 2.00
N LYS A 33 -0.93 7.70 1.88
CA LYS A 33 -1.74 8.27 0.80
C LYS A 33 -1.15 7.97 -0.56
N LEU A 34 0.17 8.13 -0.73
CA LEU A 34 0.85 7.86 -2.00
C LEU A 34 0.66 6.40 -2.46
N VAL A 35 0.83 5.45 -1.54
CA VAL A 35 0.61 4.03 -1.85
C VAL A 35 -0.85 3.75 -2.20
N ARG A 36 -1.81 4.34 -1.48
CA ARG A 36 -3.24 4.19 -1.79
C ARG A 36 -3.59 4.75 -3.16
N GLU A 37 -3.04 5.92 -3.53
CA GLU A 37 -3.25 6.50 -4.87
C GLU A 37 -2.83 5.49 -5.95
N VAL A 38 -1.70 4.82 -5.80
CA VAL A 38 -1.21 3.82 -6.78
C VAL A 38 -2.03 2.53 -6.77
N LEU A 39 -2.45 2.03 -5.59
CA LEU A 39 -3.35 0.88 -5.50
C LEU A 39 -4.70 1.15 -6.18
N VAL A 40 -5.23 2.37 -6.05
CA VAL A 40 -6.45 2.80 -6.72
C VAL A 40 -6.23 2.94 -8.22
N GLU A 41 -5.13 3.58 -8.64
CA GLU A 41 -4.81 3.76 -10.07
C GLU A 41 -4.69 2.42 -10.80
N LEU A 42 -4.13 1.40 -10.13
CA LEU A 42 -3.96 0.04 -10.68
C LEU A 42 -5.15 -0.90 -10.38
N GLU A 43 -6.21 -0.41 -9.71
CA GLU A 43 -7.37 -1.20 -9.27
C GLU A 43 -7.02 -2.50 -8.52
N LEU A 44 -5.94 -2.48 -7.73
CA LEU A 44 -5.45 -3.68 -7.06
C LEU A 44 -6.29 -3.99 -5.81
N PRO A 45 -6.89 -5.20 -5.72
CA PRO A 45 -7.67 -5.59 -4.56
C PRO A 45 -6.73 -5.72 -3.36
N HIS A 46 -7.10 -5.08 -2.25
CA HIS A 46 -6.28 -5.08 -1.06
C HIS A 46 -7.11 -5.01 0.23
N ILE A 47 -6.57 -5.60 1.28
CA ILE A 47 -7.08 -5.49 2.65
C ILE A 47 -6.29 -4.36 3.34
N LEU A 48 -7.01 -3.35 3.80
CA LEU A 48 -6.43 -2.22 4.52
C LEU A 48 -6.46 -2.45 6.04
N TYR A 49 -5.29 -2.66 6.65
CA TYR A 49 -5.13 -2.76 8.10
C TYR A 49 -4.84 -1.37 8.69
N SER A 50 -5.89 -0.71 9.21
CA SER A 50 -5.75 0.62 9.83
C SER A 50 -4.93 0.59 11.13
N CYS A 51 -3.79 1.25 11.09
CA CYS A 51 -2.80 1.36 12.17
C CYS A 51 -2.84 2.74 12.85
N ALA A 52 -4.04 3.27 13.09
CA ALA A 52 -4.22 4.49 13.87
C ALA A 52 -3.55 4.41 15.25
N ARG A 53 -3.29 5.57 15.86
CA ARG A 53 -2.75 5.64 17.23
C ARG A 53 -3.70 4.90 18.18
N GLY A 54 -3.17 4.00 19.01
CA GLY A 54 -3.96 3.15 19.91
C GLY A 54 -4.59 1.91 19.28
N SER A 55 -4.48 1.71 17.96
CA SER A 55 -5.01 0.51 17.29
C SER A 55 -4.25 -0.75 17.71
N SER A 56 -4.96 -1.85 17.98
CA SER A 56 -4.35 -3.17 18.20
C SER A 56 -3.55 -3.64 16.98
N LYS A 57 -3.96 -3.26 15.76
CA LYS A 57 -3.25 -3.58 14.52
C LYS A 57 -1.86 -2.96 14.47
N ARG A 58 -1.70 -1.76 15.03
CA ARG A 58 -0.39 -1.12 15.18
C ARG A 58 0.54 -1.96 16.06
N HIS A 59 0.01 -2.51 17.15
CA HIS A 59 0.77 -3.40 18.03
C HIS A 59 1.11 -4.71 17.33
N ILE A 60 0.16 -5.31 16.60
CA ILE A 60 0.41 -6.52 15.80
C ILE A 60 1.55 -6.30 14.80
N LEU A 61 1.54 -5.18 14.08
CA LEU A 61 2.63 -4.85 13.15
C LEU A 61 3.96 -4.73 13.90
N TYR A 62 4.00 -3.96 15.00
CA TYR A 62 5.20 -3.81 15.82
C TYR A 62 5.77 -5.15 16.30
N GLN A 63 4.92 -6.08 16.76
CA GLN A 63 5.36 -7.40 17.21
C GLN A 63 5.93 -8.25 16.07
N ARG A 64 5.42 -8.07 14.84
CA ARG A 64 5.92 -8.79 13.66
C ARG A 64 7.24 -8.23 13.14
N THR A 65 7.38 -6.91 13.10
CA THR A 65 8.50 -6.23 12.41
C THR A 65 9.54 -5.64 13.35
N GLY A 66 9.34 -5.74 14.67
CA GLY A 66 10.21 -5.20 15.72
C GLY A 66 10.17 -3.69 15.89
N HIS A 67 9.54 -2.96 14.96
CA HIS A 67 9.34 -1.51 15.00
C HIS A 67 8.07 -1.14 14.25
N PHE A 68 7.51 0.03 14.54
CA PHE A 68 6.34 0.52 13.83
C PHE A 68 6.73 1.56 12.79
N GLN A 69 6.44 1.25 11.53
CA GLN A 69 6.49 2.17 10.40
C GLN A 69 5.29 1.90 9.49
N ALA A 70 4.77 2.94 8.83
CA ALA A 70 3.69 2.81 7.86
C ALA A 70 3.95 3.75 6.67
N PRO A 71 3.68 3.31 5.42
CA PRO A 71 3.02 2.06 5.04
C PRO A 71 3.93 0.82 5.15
N PHE A 72 3.29 -0.35 5.32
CA PHE A 72 3.90 -1.67 5.17
C PHE A 72 3.02 -2.53 4.25
N LEU A 73 3.60 -3.11 3.21
CA LEU A 73 2.91 -3.94 2.23
C LEU A 73 3.28 -5.41 2.46
N GLU A 74 2.28 -6.29 2.46
CA GLU A 74 2.49 -7.72 2.25
C GLU A 74 1.79 -8.15 0.96
N ASP A 75 2.52 -8.87 0.14
CA ASP A 75 1.99 -9.48 -1.07
C ASP A 75 2.01 -11.02 -0.94
N PRO A 76 0.85 -11.65 -0.67
CA PRO A 76 0.78 -13.10 -0.55
C PRO A 76 1.01 -13.85 -1.88
N ASN A 77 1.02 -13.14 -3.01
CA ASN A 77 1.21 -13.73 -4.33
C ASN A 77 2.69 -13.90 -4.69
N THR A 78 3.57 -13.09 -4.10
CA THR A 78 5.03 -13.14 -4.31
C THR A 78 5.81 -13.51 -3.05
N GLY A 79 5.17 -13.43 -1.88
CA GLY A 79 5.80 -13.66 -0.57
C GLY A 79 6.58 -12.45 -0.05
N ILE A 80 6.46 -11.29 -0.70
CA ILE A 80 7.19 -10.08 -0.32
C ILE A 80 6.49 -9.36 0.83
N GLU A 81 7.30 -8.87 1.77
CA GLU A 81 6.91 -7.97 2.84
C GLU A 81 7.89 -6.79 2.85
N MET A 82 7.40 -5.55 2.77
CA MET A 82 8.29 -4.38 2.67
C MET A 82 7.74 -3.09 3.29
N PHE A 83 8.68 -2.24 3.72
CA PHE A 83 8.45 -0.85 4.09
C PHE A 83 8.78 0.09 2.93
N GLU A 84 8.90 1.39 3.23
CA GLU A 84 9.24 2.48 2.31
C GLU A 84 8.22 2.70 1.19
N SER A 85 7.50 3.83 1.25
CA SER A 85 6.43 4.10 0.29
C SER A 85 6.92 4.21 -1.16
N ALA A 86 8.16 4.67 -1.38
CA ALA A 86 8.73 4.77 -2.71
C ALA A 86 8.96 3.36 -3.31
N ASP A 87 9.57 2.48 -2.53
CA ASP A 87 9.85 1.09 -2.92
C ASP A 87 8.57 0.31 -3.15
N ILE A 88 7.57 0.49 -2.26
CA ILE A 88 6.23 -0.10 -2.44
C ILE A 88 5.60 0.36 -3.76
N ILE A 89 5.67 1.64 -4.09
CA ILE A 89 5.09 2.17 -5.34
C ILE A 89 5.79 1.59 -6.56
N GLU A 90 7.12 1.56 -6.53
CA GLU A 90 7.93 1.01 -7.62
C GLU A 90 7.63 -0.48 -7.83
N TYR A 91 7.54 -1.23 -6.72
CA TYR A 91 7.15 -2.63 -6.71
C TYR A 91 5.78 -2.85 -7.36
N LEU A 92 4.75 -2.12 -6.92
CA LEU A 92 3.39 -2.28 -7.43
C LEU A 92 3.32 -2.01 -8.95
N ARG A 93 4.04 -0.97 -9.42
CA ARG A 93 4.10 -0.66 -10.85
C ARG A 93 4.86 -1.74 -11.63
N THR A 94 5.99 -2.20 -11.12
CA THR A 94 6.83 -3.21 -11.79
C THR A 94 6.13 -4.55 -11.92
N ILE A 95 5.43 -5.00 -10.87
CA ILE A 95 4.83 -6.33 -10.82
C ILE A 95 3.45 -6.38 -11.47
N TYR A 96 2.66 -5.31 -11.34
CA TYR A 96 1.25 -5.35 -11.70
C TYR A 96 0.86 -4.45 -12.86
N ALA A 97 1.55 -3.37 -13.18
CA ALA A 97 1.14 -2.54 -14.31
C ALA A 97 1.36 -3.28 -15.64
N LEU A 98 0.36 -3.22 -16.53
CA LEU A 98 0.50 -3.66 -17.91
C LEU A 98 1.02 -2.47 -18.73
N GLN A 99 2.11 -2.68 -19.46
CA GLN A 99 2.68 -1.67 -20.38
C GLN A 99 1.80 -1.50 -21.62
#